data_AF-A0A4P9WXC0-F1
#
_entry.id   AF-A0A4P9WXC0-F1
#
_cell.length_a   1.000
_cell.length_b   1.000
_cell.length_c   1.000
_cell.angle_alpha   90.00
_cell.angle_beta   90.00
_cell.angle_gamma   90.00
#
_symmetry.space_group_name_H-M   'P 1'
#
loop_
_entity.id
_entity.type
_entity.pdbx_description
1 polymer ?
#
loop_
_entity_poly.entity_id
_entity_poly.type
_entity_poly.pdbx_seq_one_letter_code
_entity_poly.pdbx_strand_id
1 'polypeptide(L)'
;APASTSASTSAAGKPLLTESEKRSNHIQSEQRRRASIRDGFAQLVSLIPAGGAAVMRSEAVVLQEAVRYIEQLLSDRTQLIARVEGLKRRTGDSSR
;
A
#
# COMPACT_ATOMS: atom_id res chain seq x y z
N ALA A 1 22.56 -37.71 -14.94
CA ALA A 1 22.81 -37.11 -13.62
C ALA A 1 24.28 -37.33 -13.26
N PRO A 2 24.95 -36.30 -12.73
CA PRO A 2 25.49 -36.46 -11.37
C PRO A 2 25.19 -35.26 -10.48
N ALA A 3 25.04 -35.58 -9.19
CA ALA A 3 24.60 -34.70 -8.11
C ALA A 3 25.66 -33.64 -7.76
N SER A 4 25.24 -32.38 -7.62
CA SER A 4 26.04 -31.31 -7.06
C SER A 4 25.77 -31.19 -5.57
N THR A 5 26.72 -31.72 -4.79
CA THR A 5 26.82 -31.59 -3.33
C THR A 5 26.85 -30.11 -2.94
N SER A 6 25.80 -29.65 -2.25
CA SER A 6 25.77 -28.29 -1.68
C SER A 6 26.60 -28.26 -0.41
N ALA A 7 27.84 -27.80 -0.52
CA ALA A 7 28.75 -27.61 0.60
C ALA A 7 28.26 -26.48 1.51
N SER A 8 27.97 -26.81 2.77
CA SER A 8 27.67 -25.90 3.85
C SER A 8 28.95 -25.26 4.38
N THR A 9 29.29 -24.07 3.90
CA THR A 9 30.33 -23.22 4.50
C THR A 9 29.80 -22.53 5.76
N SER A 10 30.10 -23.17 6.89
CA SER A 10 30.03 -22.61 8.23
C SER A 10 30.95 -21.39 8.38
N ALA A 11 30.36 -20.19 8.37
CA ALA A 11 31.03 -18.95 8.76
C ALA A 11 30.87 -18.73 10.27
N ALA A 12 32.00 -18.57 10.94
CA ALA A 12 32.14 -18.35 12.37
C ALA A 12 31.38 -17.10 12.88
N GLY A 13 30.86 -17.19 14.11
CA GLY A 13 30.69 -16.03 14.99
C GLY A 13 29.28 -15.60 15.40
N LYS A 14 28.22 -16.36 15.10
CA LYS A 14 26.88 -16.13 15.67
C LYS A 14 26.34 -17.46 16.23
N PRO A 15 26.04 -17.58 17.53
CA PRO A 15 25.38 -18.78 18.03
C PRO A 15 24.09 -18.98 17.25
N LEU A 16 23.85 -20.22 16.79
CA LEU A 16 22.55 -20.57 16.22
C LEU A 16 21.49 -20.23 17.27
N LEU A 17 20.56 -19.34 16.91
CA LEU A 17 19.46 -18.90 17.77
C LEU A 17 18.83 -20.14 18.43
N THR A 18 18.78 -20.14 19.76
CA THR A 18 18.09 -21.17 20.55
C THR A 18 16.63 -21.26 20.12
N GLU A 19 15.96 -22.38 20.37
CA GLU A 19 14.53 -22.50 20.04
C GLU A 19 13.68 -21.41 20.72
N SER A 20 14.08 -21.01 21.93
CA SER A 20 13.46 -19.89 22.67
C SER A 20 13.65 -18.55 21.93
N GLU A 21 14.87 -18.26 21.49
CA GLU A 21 15.18 -17.03 20.74
C GLU A 21 14.51 -17.01 19.36
N LYS A 22 14.46 -18.14 18.66
CA LYS A 22 13.72 -18.25 17.38
C LYS A 22 12.24 -17.97 17.57
N ARG A 23 11.63 -18.54 18.61
CA ARG A 23 10.21 -18.32 18.95
C ARG A 23 9.96 -16.84 19.29
N SER A 24 10.83 -16.24 20.10
CA SER A 24 10.75 -14.82 20.45
C SER A 24 10.87 -13.91 19.22
N ASN A 25 11.88 -14.16 18.36
CA ASN A 25 12.09 -13.38 17.15
C ASN A 25 10.93 -13.53 16.15
N HIS A 26 10.35 -14.72 16.04
CA HIS A 26 9.17 -14.95 15.20
C HIS A 26 7.98 -14.12 15.68
N ILE A 27 7.66 -14.14 16.98
CA ILE A 27 6.57 -13.34 17.58
C ILE A 27 6.81 -11.86 17.33
N GLN A 28 8.02 -11.38 17.58
CA GLN A 28 8.36 -9.96 17.45
C GLN A 28 8.35 -9.49 15.99
N SER A 29 8.77 -10.34 15.06
CA SER A 29 8.70 -10.05 13.62
C SER A 29 7.25 -10.00 13.12
N GLU A 30 6.39 -10.91 13.60
CA GLU A 30 4.96 -10.90 13.26
C GLU A 30 4.23 -9.70 13.89
N GLN A 31 4.55 -9.32 15.13
CA GLN A 31 4.01 -8.11 15.75
C GLN A 31 4.37 -6.86 14.95
N ARG A 32 5.64 -6.73 14.53
CA ARG A 32 6.09 -5.63 13.66
C ARG A 32 5.35 -5.62 12.33
N ARG A 33 5.24 -6.79 11.67
CA ARG A 33 4.47 -6.93 10.42
C ARG A 33 3.02 -6.46 10.59
N ARG A 34 2.35 -6.89 11.67
CA ARG A 34 0.96 -6.49 11.96
C ARG A 34 0.83 -4.99 12.28
N ALA A 35 1.81 -4.40 12.96
CA ALA A 35 1.82 -2.95 13.21
C ALA A 35 1.91 -2.17 11.89
N SER A 36 2.84 -2.53 11.01
CA SER A 36 2.97 -1.88 9.70
C SER A 36 1.70 -2.00 8.84
N ILE A 37 1.00 -3.14 8.90
CA ILE A 37 -0.28 -3.31 8.19
C ILE A 37 -1.34 -2.34 8.73
N ARG A 38 -1.47 -2.23 10.06
CA ARG A 38 -2.43 -1.29 10.69
C ARG A 38 -2.12 0.16 10.34
N ASP A 39 -0.85 0.54 10.36
CA ASP A 39 -0.43 1.90 10.01
C ASP A 39 -0.76 2.22 8.54
N GLY A 40 -0.59 1.24 7.64
CA GLY A 40 -1.01 1.35 6.24
C GLY A 40 -2.51 1.58 6.07
N PHE A 41 -3.34 0.85 6.83
CA PHE A 41 -4.79 1.07 6.84
C PHE A 41 -5.18 2.45 7.38
N ALA A 42 -4.51 2.92 8.44
CA ALA A 42 -4.75 4.25 8.99
C ALA A 42 -4.46 5.35 7.97
N GLN A 43 -3.37 5.23 7.21
CA GLN A 43 -3.07 6.14 6.10
C GLN A 43 -4.10 6.06 4.97
N LEU A 44 -4.55 4.85 4.64
CA LEU A 44 -5.56 4.68 3.59
C LEU A 44 -6.89 5.37 3.97
N VAL A 45 -7.30 5.26 5.24
CA VAL A 45 -8.51 5.93 5.75
C VAL A 45 -8.38 7.46 5.70
N SER A 46 -7.20 8.03 5.96
CA SER A 46 -7.02 9.49 5.93
C SER A 46 -7.05 10.08 4.52
N LEU A 47 -6.75 9.29 3.49
CA LEU A 47 -6.77 9.72 2.08
C LEU A 47 -8.17 9.69 1.45
N ILE A 48 -9.10 8.90 2.00
CA ILE A 48 -10.44 8.72 1.44
C ILE A 48 -11.37 9.81 2.02
N PRO A 49 -12.06 10.63 1.20
CA PRO A 49 -12.87 11.76 1.66
C PRO A 49 -13.99 11.40 2.65
N ALA A 50 -14.50 10.17 2.59
CA ALA A 50 -15.51 9.64 3.51
C ALA A 50 -14.95 9.13 4.86
N GLY A 51 -13.63 9.26 5.10
CA GLY A 51 -12.92 8.80 6.29
C GLY A 51 -12.85 9.80 7.44
N GLY A 52 -13.37 11.02 7.26
CA GLY A 52 -13.32 12.10 8.25
C GLY A 52 -14.17 11.90 9.51
N ALA A 53 -14.96 10.84 9.61
CA ALA A 53 -15.74 10.54 10.80
C ALA A 53 -15.39 9.14 11.28
N ALA A 54 -14.51 9.06 12.29
CA ALA A 54 -14.49 8.19 13.48
C ALA A 54 -15.19 6.79 13.50
N VAL A 55 -15.59 6.23 12.37
CA VAL A 55 -16.31 4.97 12.28
C VAL A 55 -15.28 3.90 11.99
N MET A 56 -15.15 2.97 12.92
CA MET A 56 -14.40 1.72 12.78
C MET A 56 -14.93 0.94 11.57
N ARG A 57 -14.43 1.23 10.37
CA ARG A 57 -14.72 0.42 9.18
C ARG A 57 -13.83 -0.82 9.20
N SER A 58 -14.40 -1.97 8.84
CA SER A 58 -13.60 -3.18 8.67
C SER A 58 -12.55 -2.99 7.57
N GLU A 59 -11.42 -3.69 7.69
CA GLU A 59 -10.33 -3.64 6.70
C GLU A 59 -10.83 -3.87 5.26
N ALA A 60 -11.75 -4.83 5.08
CA ALA A 60 -12.36 -5.11 3.78
C ALA A 60 -13.13 -3.91 3.21
N VAL A 61 -13.87 -3.17 4.04
CA VAL A 61 -14.60 -1.98 3.59
C VAL A 61 -13.63 -0.86 3.21
N VAL A 62 -12.55 -0.67 3.97
CA VAL A 62 -11.53 0.34 3.63
C VAL A 62 -10.91 0.05 2.25
N LEU A 63 -10.61 -1.21 1.95
CA LEU A 63 -10.09 -1.59 0.63
C LEU A 63 -11.11 -1.35 -0.49
N GLN A 64 -12.38 -1.68 -0.27
CA GLN A 64 -13.43 -1.43 -1.27
C GLN A 64 -13.65 0.06 -1.54
N GLU A 65 -13.66 0.88 -0.48
CA GLU A 65 -13.72 2.34 -0.60
C GLU A 65 -12.52 2.90 -1.35
N ALA A 66 -11.32 2.39 -1.09
CA ALA A 66 -10.11 2.81 -1.77
C ALA A 66 -10.19 2.58 -3.27
N VAL A 67 -10.64 1.40 -3.70
CA VAL A 67 -10.84 1.07 -5.13
C VAL A 67 -11.84 2.04 -5.76
N ARG A 68 -13.00 2.23 -5.14
CA ARG A 68 -14.03 3.14 -5.64
C ARG A 68 -13.51 4.56 -5.78
N TYR A 69 -12.74 5.03 -4.80
CA TYR A 69 -12.20 6.38 -4.81
C TYR A 69 -11.13 6.56 -5.92
N ILE A 70 -10.29 5.54 -6.16
CA ILE A 70 -9.35 5.56 -7.29
C ILE A 70 -10.10 5.66 -8.62
N GLU A 71 -11.16 4.88 -8.82
CA GLU A 71 -12.00 4.95 -10.03
C GLU A 71 -12.61 6.34 -10.22
N GLN A 72 -13.12 6.95 -9.14
CA GLN A 72 -13.64 8.31 -9.16
C GLN A 72 -12.55 9.32 -9.56
N LEU A 73 -11.37 9.28 -8.94
CA LEU A 73 -10.27 10.18 -9.26
C LEU A 73 -9.82 10.08 -10.73
N LEU A 74 -9.84 8.88 -11.31
CA LEU A 74 -9.53 8.67 -12.72
C LEU A 74 -10.60 9.27 -13.65
N SER A 75 -11.88 9.12 -13.29
CA SER A 75 -12.99 9.77 -13.98
C SER A 75 -12.86 11.30 -13.93
N ASP A 76 -12.64 11.84 -12.74
CA ASP A 76 -12.52 13.29 -12.51
C ASP A 76 -11.33 13.87 -13.29
N ARG A 77 -10.18 13.18 -13.30
CA ARG A 77 -9.02 13.55 -14.12
C ARG A 77 -9.38 13.66 -15.59
N THR A 78 -10.12 12.68 -16.12
CA THR A 78 -10.52 12.65 -17.53
C THR A 78 -11.46 13.81 -17.87
N GLN A 79 -12.44 14.08 -17.00
CA GLN A 79 -13.37 15.19 -17.16
C GLN A 79 -12.66 16.56 -17.10
N LEU A 80 -11.72 16.72 -16.17
CA LEU A 80 -10.95 17.95 -16.02
C LEU A 80 -10.08 18.21 -17.26
N ILE A 81 -9.43 17.18 -17.81
CA ILE A 81 -8.66 17.30 -19.06
C ILE A 81 -9.57 17.75 -20.21
N ALA A 82 -10.72 17.10 -20.40
CA ALA A 82 -11.68 17.47 -21.45
C ALA A 82 -12.19 18.92 -21.28
N ARG A 83 -12.42 19.35 -20.03
CA ARG A 83 -12.84 20.72 -19.72
C ARG A 83 -11.74 21.73 -20.03
N VAL A 84 -10.48 21.44 -19.70
CA VAL A 84 -9.33 22.28 -20.03
C VAL A 84 -9.17 22.41 -21.54
N GLU A 85 -9.30 21.32 -22.30
CA GLU A 85 -9.23 21.36 -23.76
C GLU A 85 -10.37 22.18 -24.37
N GLY A 86 -11.61 22.00 -23.88
CA GLY A 86 -12.75 22.79 -24.31
C GLY A 86 -12.58 24.29 -24.03
N LEU A 87 -12.02 24.64 -22.86
CA LEU A 87 -11.69 26.02 -22.50
C LEU A 87 -10.61 26.59 -23.42
N LYS A 88 -9.52 25.85 -23.67
CA LYS A 88 -8.45 26.27 -24.58
C LYS A 88 -8.97 26.55 -25.99
N ARG A 89 -9.85 25.70 -26.52
CA ARG A 89 -10.49 25.92 -27.83
C ARG A 89 -11.27 27.23 -27.85
N ARG A 90 -12.12 27.48 -26.85
CA ARG A 90 -12.91 28.72 -26.74
C ARG A 90 -12.05 29.98 -26.62
N THR A 91 -11.00 29.94 -25.79
CA THR A 91 -10.12 31.10 -25.63
C THR A 91 -9.28 31.35 -26.88
N GLY A 92 -8.80 30.30 -27.54
CA GLY A 92 -8.06 30.41 -28.80
C GLY A 92 -8.90 30.95 -29.96
N ASP A 93 -10.20 30.64 -29.98
CA ASP A 93 -11.17 31.16 -30.96
C ASP A 93 -11.60 32.61 -30.65
N SER A 94 -11.62 33.00 -29.37
CA SER A 94 -11.91 34.39 -28.96
C SER A 94 -10.73 35.36 -29.17
N SER A 95 -9.55 34.85 -29.54
CA SER A 95 -8.31 35.62 -29.71
C SER A 95 -7.92 35.81 -31.19
N ARG A 96 -8.80 35.45 -32.12
CA ARG A 96 -8.63 35.53 -33.58
C ARG A 96 -9.67 36.45 -34.19
#